data_AF-A0A9X3Z6S2-F1
#
_entry.id   AF-A0A9X3Z6S2-F1
#
_cell.length_a   1.000
_cell.length_b   1.000
_cell.length_c   1.000
_cell.angle_alpha   90.00
_cell.angle_beta   90.00
_cell.angle_gamma   90.00
#
_symmetry.space_group_name_H-M   'P 1'
#
loop_
_entity.id
_entity.type
_entity.pdbx_description
1 polymer ?
#
loop_
_entity_poly.entity_id
_entity_poly.type
_entity_poly.pdbx_seq_one_letter_code
_entity_poly.pdbx_strand_id
1 'polypeptide(L)' 'MRSLPVLDYDLDGIRRVARVLLKHVRPENRSRAYEVLDGRLGVYMVDRAMLRAEIDRYFQGGSIQAA' A
#
# COMPACT_ATOMS: atom_id res chain seq x y z
N MET A 1 -22.98 19.83 17.81
CA MET A 1 -21.57 19.63 17.42
C MET A 1 -21.57 19.21 15.95
N ARG A 2 -21.08 20.05 15.03
CA ARG A 2 -20.98 19.70 13.61
C ARG A 2 -19.83 18.70 13.47
N SER A 3 -20.14 17.46 13.10
CA SER A 3 -19.12 16.49 12.72
C SER A 3 -18.39 17.05 11.50
N LEU A 4 -17.08 17.26 11.62
CA LEU A 4 -16.22 17.51 10.48
C LEU A 4 -16.48 16.42 9.44
N PRO A 5 -16.64 16.74 8.15
CA PRO A 5 -16.75 15.72 7.13
C PRO A 5 -15.48 14.90 7.21
N VAL A 6 -15.59 13.67 7.70
CA VAL A 6 -14.56 12.67 7.53
C VAL A 6 -14.46 12.54 6.01
N LEU A 7 -13.39 13.10 5.44
CA LEU A 7 -12.99 12.82 4.07
C LEU A 7 -12.89 11.30 4.00
N ASP A 8 -13.92 10.68 3.44
CA ASP A 8 -13.99 9.25 3.26
C ASP A 8 -12.96 8.94 2.18
N TYR A 9 -11.71 8.76 2.61
CA TYR A 9 -10.60 8.50 1.72
C TYR A 9 -10.95 7.25 0.91
N ASP A 10 -10.80 7.30 -0.41
CA ASP A 10 -10.99 6.12 -1.27
C ASP A 10 -9.88 5.10 -0.99
N LEU A 11 -10.04 4.35 0.10
CA LEU A 11 -9.10 3.34 0.56
C LEU A 11 -8.93 2.25 -0.50
N ASP A 12 -9.95 1.99 -1.30
CA ASP A 12 -9.89 1.00 -2.38
C ASP A 12 -9.09 1.51 -3.58
N GLY A 13 -9.22 2.80 -3.92
CA GLY A 13 -8.35 3.51 -4.84
C GLY A 13 -6.89 3.45 -4.40
N ILE A 14 -6.60 3.80 -3.15
CA ILE A 14 -5.24 3.77 -2.61
C ILE A 14 -4.68 2.34 -2.64
N ARG A 15 -5.48 1.33 -2.27
CA ARG A 15 -5.09 -0.09 -2.36
C ARG A 15 -4.73 -0.50 -3.79
N ARG A 16 -5.51 -0.08 -4.79
CA ARG A 16 -5.21 -0.35 -6.20
C ARG A 16 -3.89 0.28 -6.62
N VAL A 17 -3.67 1.55 -6.27
CA VAL A 17 -2.43 2.27 -6.59
C VAL A 17 -1.23 1.62 -5.91
N ALA A 18 -1.34 1.24 -4.63
CA ALA A 18 -0.29 0.52 -3.91
C ALA A 18 0.11 -0.78 -4.62
N ARG A 19 -0.86 -1.61 -5.02
CA ARG A 19 -0.59 -2.85 -5.78
C ARG A 19 0.09 -2.59 -7.11
N VAL A 20 -0.35 -1.58 -7.86
CA VAL A 20 0.26 -1.22 -9.15
C VAL A 20 1.70 -0.73 -8.95
N LEU A 21 1.94 0.13 -7.95
CA LEU A 21 3.26 0.63 -7.60
C LEU A 21 4.22 -0.51 -7.24
N LEU A 22 3.80 -1.42 -6.36
CA LEU A 22 4.63 -2.57 -5.97
C LEU A 22 4.96 -3.47 -7.16
N LYS A 23 3.99 -3.74 -8.05
CA LYS A 23 4.22 -4.53 -9.27
C LYS A 23 5.13 -3.84 -10.29
N HIS A 24 5.06 -2.51 -10.37
CA HIS A 24 5.85 -1.72 -11.31
C HIS A 24 7.29 -1.55 -10.84
N VAL A 25 7.48 -1.15 -9.57
CA VAL A 25 8.80 -0.89 -8.99
C VAL A 25 9.53 -2.19 -8.66
N ARG A 26 8.79 -3.26 -8.32
CA ARG A 26 9.33 -4.57 -7.91
C ARG A 26 10.38 -4.47 -6.80
N PRO A 27 10.00 -3.94 -5.62
CA PRO A 27 10.95 -3.80 -4.52
C PRO A 27 11.51 -5.15 -4.08
N GLU A 28 12.81 -5.20 -3.84
CA GLU A 28 13.55 -6.42 -3.49
C GLU A 28 13.25 -6.92 -2.07
N ASN A 29 12.85 -6.01 -1.18
CA ASN A 29 12.57 -6.32 0.21
C ASN A 29 11.47 -5.42 0.80
N ARG A 30 10.96 -5.82 1.96
CA ARG A 30 9.86 -5.12 2.65
C ARG A 30 10.20 -3.67 3.01
N SER A 31 11.46 -3.38 3.37
CA SER A 31 11.89 -2.01 3.69
C SER A 31 11.75 -1.10 2.47
N ARG A 32 12.24 -1.56 1.31
CA ARG A 32 12.15 -0.80 0.07
C ARG A 32 10.71 -0.63 -0.40
N ALA A 33 9.88 -1.66 -0.23
CA ALA A 33 8.45 -1.58 -0.53
C ALA A 33 7.75 -0.53 0.35
N TYR A 34 8.09 -0.49 1.63
CA TYR A 34 7.56 0.51 2.56
C TYR A 34 7.99 1.93 2.18
N GLU A 35 9.27 2.15 1.87
CA GLU A 35 9.77 3.46 1.41
C GLU A 35 9.04 3.95 0.15
N VAL A 36 8.81 3.05 -0.82
CA VAL A 36 8.11 3.37 -2.07
C VAL A 36 6.66 3.77 -1.80
N LEU A 37 5.95 3.03 -0.97
CA LEU A 37 4.55 3.32 -0.66
C LEU A 37 4.40 4.53 0.25
N ASP A 38 5.23 4.67 1.29
CA ASP A 38 5.19 5.80 2.21
C ASP A 38 5.53 7.12 1.49
N GLY A 39 6.56 7.11 0.63
CA GLY A 39 6.95 8.30 -0.13
C GLY A 39 5.93 8.75 -1.18
N ARG A 40 5.03 7.87 -1.63
CA ARG A 40 4.03 8.17 -2.67
C ARG A 40 2.62 8.33 -2.13
N LEU A 41 2.27 7.59 -1.08
CA LEU A 41 0.92 7.50 -0.53
C LEU A 41 0.84 8.00 0.92
N GLY A 42 1.95 8.10 1.64
CA GLY A 42 1.98 8.45 3.07
C GLY A 42 1.38 9.82 3.40
N VAL A 43 1.41 10.77 2.46
CA VAL A 43 0.78 12.11 2.62
C VAL A 43 -0.75 12.02 2.57
N TYR A 44 -1.29 11.01 1.89
CA TYR A 44 -2.72 10.81 1.66
C TYR A 44 -3.33 9.76 2.58
N MET A 45 -2.53 9.17 3.47
CA MET A 45 -2.96 8.09 4.35
C MET A 45 -2.81 8.48 5.81
N VAL A 46 -3.93 8.46 6.54
CA VAL A 46 -3.93 8.55 8.01
C VAL A 46 -3.49 7.21 8.63
N ASP A 47 -3.82 6.08 7.99
CA ASP A 47 -3.52 4.74 8.49
C ASP A 47 -2.42 4.04 7.67
N ARG A 48 -1.26 3.84 8.31
CA ARG A 48 -0.11 3.11 7.75
C ARG A 48 -0.25 1.59 7.84
N ALA A 49 -1.20 1.07 8.61
CA ALA A 49 -1.44 -0.38 8.73
C ALA A 49 -1.88 -0.99 7.39
N MET A 50 -2.62 -0.22 6.58
CA MET A 50 -3.02 -0.65 5.24
C MET A 50 -1.82 -0.88 4.32
N LEU A 51 -0.83 0.02 4.33
CA LEU A 51 0.39 -0.13 3.52
C LEU A 51 1.13 -1.42 3.90
N ARG A 52 1.26 -1.70 5.19
CA ARG A 52 1.85 -2.95 5.68
C ARG A 52 1.11 -4.18 5.13
N ALA A 53 -0.22 -4.16 5.15
CA ALA A 53 -1.03 -5.29 4.65
C ALA A 53 -0.89 -5.52 3.13
N GLU A 54 -0.69 -4.48 2.31
CA GLU A 54 -0.42 -4.63 0.87
C GLU A 54 1.02 -5.10 0.60
N ILE A 55 1.99 -4.63 1.39
CA ILE A 55 3.39 -5.11 1.32
C ILE A 55 3.45 -6.60 1.65
N ASP A 56 2.82 -7.01 2.75
CA ASP A 56 2.79 -8.42 3.15
C ASP A 56 2.15 -9.29 2.07
N ARG A 57 1.02 -8.86 1.49
CA ARG A 57 0.39 -9.56 0.37
C ARG A 57 1.29 -9.65 -0.86
N TYR A 58 2.03 -8.60 -1.20
CA TYR A 58 2.97 -8.62 -2.32
C TYR A 58 4.09 -9.67 -2.13
N PHE A 59 4.69 -9.73 -0.94
CA PHE A 59 5.75 -10.70 -0.65
C PHE A 59 5.24 -12.12 -0.33
N GLN A 60 3.98 -12.27 0.09
CA GLN A 60 3.33 -13.57 0.25
C GLN A 60 2.84 -14.14 -1.10
N GLY A 61 2.43 -13.29 -2.04
CA GLY A 61 1.94 -13.69 -3.36
C GLY A 61 3.03 -14.13 -4.36
N GLY A 62 4.31 -14.03 -4.00
CA GLY A 62 5.45 -14.49 -4.80
C GLY A 62 5.78 -15.99 -4.66
N SER A 63 5.06 -16.73 -3.81
CA SER A 63 5.29 -18.17 -3.59
C SER A 63 4.53 -19.08 -4.58
N ILE A 64 3.95 -18.52 -5.65
CA ILE A 64 3.29 -19.30 -6.71
C ILE A 64 4.00 -19.06 -8.04
N GLN A 65 5.14 -19.73 -8.25
CA GLN A 65 5.69 -20.19 -9.54
C GLN A 65 7.09 -20.78 -9.33
N ALA A 66 7.14 -22.01 -8.82
CA ALA A 66 8.27 -22.92 -8.97
C ALA A 66 7.71 -24.35 -8.91
N ALA A 67 7.06 -24.77 -10.00
CA ALA A 67 6.69 -26.15 -10.29
C ALA A 67 6.90 -26.36 -11.79
#